data_AF-A0A942E1Y4-F1
#
_entry.id   AF-A0A942E1Y4-F1
#
_cell.length_a   1.000
_cell.length_b   1.000
_cell.length_c   1.000
_cell.angle_alpha   90.00
_cell.angle_beta   90.00
_cell.angle_gamma   90.00
#
_symmetry.space_group_name_H-M   'P 1'
#
loop_
_entity.id
_entity.type
_entity.pdbx_description
1 polymer ?
#
loop_
_entity_poly.entity_id
_entity_poly.type
_entity_poly.pdbx_seq_one_letter_code
_entity_poly.pdbx_strand_id
1 'polypeptide(L)'
;MKVCEILGEQDVGLGMPAKGKSSALAAVAKRLGERVGRGREARMSISADPARLDAWHRGALTESDLTSALICDAEAVRVLLDVLDCQTGHGENQAPLSLPPRARVGIAISYALHSQAGLSLANAADIAAKSVKVSDSVLAALDFFPPANPDSVESSAKRHWRDESDPFALFVPHADEELPGVDEYLDVIDDRRIVWRKPRCDAYELACDLDRLSDAMRRENSPALQEEYLAVLSRVREPADQVAEWMGMVGDDGFRPVPDRFTDVTPFLRHGIELTSDGSYCAQTYPTRISVNVSLAARSMKRRVLGLSVTGPLEGPAASPPCPERLTRWL
;
A
#
# COMPACT_ATOMS: atom_id res chain seq x y z
N MET A 1 -10.39 -10.16 -43.10
CA MET A 1 -9.06 -10.67 -42.74
C MET A 1 -9.06 -10.91 -41.24
N LYS A 2 -8.85 -12.15 -40.79
CA LYS A 2 -8.96 -12.52 -39.37
C LYS A 2 -7.59 -12.39 -38.71
N VAL A 3 -7.58 -11.89 -37.46
CA VAL A 3 -6.41 -11.61 -36.60
C VAL A 3 -5.40 -12.78 -36.47
N CYS A 4 -5.78 -13.99 -36.87
CA CYS A 4 -4.90 -15.16 -36.85
C CYS A 4 -3.80 -15.17 -37.93
N GLU A 5 -3.90 -14.38 -39.00
CA GLU A 5 -2.93 -14.42 -40.10
C GLU A 5 -1.72 -13.51 -39.90
N ILE A 6 -1.78 -12.53 -38.99
CA ILE A 6 -0.70 -11.54 -38.79
C ILE A 6 0.36 -12.01 -37.78
N LEU A 7 0.06 -13.01 -36.95
CA LEU A 7 0.99 -13.54 -35.95
C LEU A 7 1.81 -14.74 -36.45
N GLY A 8 1.70 -15.10 -37.74
CA GLY A 8 2.38 -16.25 -38.33
C GLY A 8 3.76 -15.98 -38.94
N GLU A 9 4.17 -14.72 -39.12
CA GLU A 9 5.33 -14.39 -39.96
C GLU A 9 6.54 -13.78 -39.25
N GLN A 10 6.56 -13.74 -37.91
CA GLN A 10 7.76 -13.34 -37.15
C GLN A 10 8.21 -14.46 -36.22
N ASP A 11 8.73 -15.54 -36.80
CA ASP A 11 9.33 -16.64 -36.05
C ASP A 11 10.48 -17.28 -36.85
N VAL A 12 11.61 -16.58 -36.93
CA VAL A 12 12.88 -17.21 -37.34
C VAL A 12 14.00 -16.73 -36.43
N GLY A 13 14.36 -17.58 -35.47
CA GLY A 13 15.65 -17.55 -34.81
C GLY A 13 15.57 -17.46 -33.29
N LEU A 14 15.21 -18.58 -32.63
CA LEU A 14 15.79 -19.08 -31.38
C LEU A 14 14.95 -20.29 -30.93
N GLY A 15 15.52 -21.49 -31.06
CA GLY A 15 14.81 -22.77 -30.89
C GLY A 15 14.35 -23.08 -29.47
N MET A 16 13.21 -22.53 -29.06
CA MET A 16 12.43 -22.96 -27.89
C MET A 16 10.91 -22.87 -28.21
N PRO A 17 10.06 -23.80 -27.74
CA PRO A 17 8.65 -23.84 -28.12
C PRO A 17 7.82 -22.72 -27.46
N ALA A 18 7.42 -21.72 -28.26
CA ALA A 18 6.70 -20.51 -27.86
C ALA A 18 5.19 -20.68 -27.54
N LYS A 19 4.67 -21.90 -27.33
CA LYS A 19 3.21 -22.12 -27.22
C LYS A 19 2.59 -21.85 -25.83
N GLY A 20 3.39 -21.53 -24.81
CA GLY A 20 2.90 -21.39 -23.43
C GLY A 20 2.66 -19.97 -22.93
N LYS A 21 3.54 -19.01 -23.27
CA LYS A 21 3.58 -17.70 -22.60
C LYS A 21 2.59 -16.68 -23.17
N SER A 22 2.42 -16.62 -24.49
CA SER A 22 1.45 -15.67 -25.11
C SER A 22 -0.01 -16.09 -24.85
N SER A 23 -0.26 -17.40 -24.74
CA SER A 23 -1.56 -17.96 -24.36
C SER A 23 -1.96 -17.58 -22.92
N ALA A 24 -1.02 -17.64 -21.97
CA ALA A 24 -1.27 -17.27 -20.59
C ALA A 24 -1.50 -15.76 -20.42
N LEU A 25 -0.69 -14.92 -21.06
CA LEU A 25 -0.85 -13.46 -21.03
C LEU A 25 -2.14 -13.02 -21.75
N ALA A 26 -2.50 -13.64 -22.88
CA ALA A 26 -3.77 -13.38 -23.56
C ALA A 26 -4.98 -13.84 -22.72
N ALA A 27 -4.87 -14.95 -21.97
CA ALA A 27 -5.92 -15.41 -21.07
C ALA A 27 -6.08 -14.50 -19.84
N VAL A 28 -4.97 -13.96 -19.30
CA VAL A 28 -4.98 -12.96 -18.22
C VAL A 28 -5.53 -11.63 -18.70
N ALA A 29 -5.11 -11.13 -19.87
CA ALA A 29 -5.62 -9.92 -20.49
C ALA A 29 -7.12 -10.05 -20.84
N LYS A 30 -7.56 -11.22 -21.32
CA LYS A 30 -8.98 -11.50 -21.57
C LYS A 30 -9.78 -11.56 -20.26
N ARG A 31 -9.26 -12.17 -19.19
CA ARG A 31 -9.92 -12.18 -17.87
C ARG A 31 -9.96 -10.80 -17.23
N LEU A 32 -8.93 -9.97 -17.40
CA LEU A 32 -8.91 -8.58 -16.94
C LEU A 32 -9.85 -7.71 -17.78
N GLY A 33 -9.84 -7.82 -19.10
CA GLY A 33 -10.74 -7.10 -20.01
C GLY A 33 -12.23 -7.47 -19.83
N GLU A 34 -12.55 -8.76 -19.64
CA GLU A 34 -13.91 -9.20 -19.31
C GLU A 34 -14.35 -8.76 -17.91
N ARG A 35 -13.42 -8.58 -16.96
CA ARG A 35 -13.68 -8.01 -15.63
C ARG A 35 -13.82 -6.49 -15.66
N VAL A 36 -13.12 -5.78 -16.55
CA VAL A 36 -13.32 -4.35 -16.79
C VAL A 36 -14.69 -4.11 -17.45
N GLY A 37 -15.09 -4.98 -18.38
CA GLY A 37 -16.43 -4.94 -19.00
C GLY A 37 -17.58 -5.28 -18.05
N ARG A 38 -17.40 -6.24 -17.13
CA ARG A 38 -18.36 -6.54 -16.04
C ARG A 38 -18.21 -5.64 -14.80
N GLY A 39 -17.16 -4.83 -14.78
CA GLY A 39 -16.86 -3.91 -13.68
C GLY A 39 -17.98 -2.91 -13.45
N ARG A 40 -18.83 -2.61 -14.44
CA ARG A 40 -19.95 -1.68 -14.27
C ARG A 40 -21.10 -2.25 -13.42
N GLU A 41 -21.34 -3.56 -13.44
CA GLU A 41 -22.40 -4.21 -12.65
C GLU A 41 -21.90 -4.72 -11.28
N ALA A 42 -20.61 -5.04 -11.15
CA ALA A 42 -19.99 -5.39 -9.87
C ALA A 42 -19.40 -4.19 -9.08
N ARG A 43 -19.26 -3.00 -9.69
CA ARG A 43 -18.87 -1.76 -8.99
C ARG A 43 -19.96 -1.17 -8.10
N MET A 44 -21.16 -1.76 -8.05
CA MET A 44 -22.31 -1.17 -7.34
C MET A 44 -22.37 -1.40 -5.82
N SER A 45 -21.37 -2.00 -5.15
CA SER A 45 -21.50 -2.18 -3.69
C SER A 45 -20.20 -2.32 -2.88
N ILE A 46 -19.09 -1.68 -3.28
CA ILE A 46 -17.93 -1.44 -2.40
C ILE A 46 -17.43 -0.01 -2.61
N SER A 47 -18.35 0.95 -2.61
CA SER A 47 -17.96 2.37 -2.50
C SER A 47 -17.77 2.68 -1.02
N ALA A 48 -16.63 3.24 -0.65
CA ALA A 48 -16.47 3.83 0.67
C ALA A 48 -17.61 4.84 0.92
N ASP A 49 -18.06 4.93 2.17
CA ASP A 49 -18.99 5.97 2.58
C ASP A 49 -18.31 7.34 2.36
N PRO A 50 -18.89 8.24 1.53
CA PRO A 50 -18.29 9.54 1.26
C PRO A 50 -18.02 10.34 2.54
N ALA A 51 -18.82 10.16 3.60
CA ALA A 51 -18.58 10.81 4.88
C ALA A 51 -17.31 10.31 5.56
N ARG A 52 -17.02 9.00 5.47
CA ARG A 52 -15.79 8.38 6.02
C ARG A 52 -14.56 8.77 5.22
N LEU A 53 -14.68 8.85 3.89
CA LEU A 53 -13.60 9.32 3.02
C LEU A 53 -13.22 10.77 3.34
N ASP A 54 -14.23 11.62 3.49
CA ASP A 54 -14.08 13.02 3.86
C ASP A 54 -13.53 13.19 5.29
N ALA A 55 -13.95 12.34 6.24
CA ALA A 55 -13.36 12.27 7.58
C ALA A 55 -11.88 11.87 7.55
N TRP A 56 -11.50 10.85 6.76
CA TRP A 56 -10.11 10.44 6.56
C TRP A 56 -9.27 11.60 6.06
N HIS A 57 -9.67 12.27 4.98
CA HIS A 57 -8.90 13.37 4.38
C HIS A 57 -8.79 14.60 5.26
N ARG A 58 -9.85 14.94 6.01
CA ARG A 58 -9.80 16.00 7.03
C ARG A 58 -9.02 15.60 8.29
N GLY A 59 -8.68 14.32 8.43
CA GLY A 59 -8.10 13.79 9.66
C GLY A 59 -9.06 13.73 10.84
N ALA A 60 -10.37 13.86 10.60
CA ALA A 60 -11.44 13.89 11.60
C ALA A 60 -11.79 12.48 12.08
N LEU A 61 -10.83 11.79 12.71
CA LEU A 61 -10.95 10.41 13.19
C LEU A 61 -11.13 10.36 14.70
N THR A 62 -11.99 9.47 15.20
CA THR A 62 -12.13 9.23 16.64
C THR A 62 -11.14 8.17 17.13
N GLU A 63 -10.91 8.10 18.44
CA GLU A 63 -10.15 7.00 19.06
C GLU A 63 -10.77 5.63 18.74
N SER A 64 -12.10 5.56 18.65
CA SER A 64 -12.81 4.33 18.26
C SER A 64 -12.54 3.94 16.81
N ASP A 65 -12.41 4.90 15.89
CA ASP A 65 -12.06 4.62 14.50
C ASP A 65 -10.65 4.04 14.39
N LEU A 66 -9.71 4.60 15.15
CA LEU A 66 -8.32 4.14 15.19
C LEU A 66 -8.18 2.75 15.81
N THR A 67 -8.80 2.50 16.96
CA THR A 67 -8.78 1.18 17.62
C THR A 67 -9.37 0.10 16.71
N SER A 68 -10.51 0.39 16.06
CA SER A 68 -11.12 -0.52 15.09
C SER A 68 -10.24 -0.75 13.87
N ALA A 69 -9.62 0.29 13.31
CA ALA A 69 -8.80 0.18 12.12
C ALA A 69 -7.45 -0.54 12.36
N LEU A 70 -6.84 -0.32 13.52
CA LEU A 70 -5.61 -0.99 13.91
C LEU A 70 -5.84 -2.38 14.50
N ILE A 71 -7.07 -2.69 14.93
CA ILE A 71 -7.42 -3.91 15.66
C ILE A 71 -6.62 -3.97 16.96
N CYS A 72 -6.61 -2.87 17.71
CA CYS A 72 -5.87 -2.71 18.96
C CYS A 72 -6.75 -2.12 20.06
N ASP A 73 -6.22 -2.13 21.29
CA ASP A 73 -6.89 -1.45 22.40
C ASP A 73 -6.71 0.07 22.35
N ALA A 74 -7.55 0.74 23.14
CA ALA A 74 -7.57 2.19 23.31
C ALA A 74 -6.25 2.75 23.88
N GLU A 75 -5.57 1.98 24.71
CA GLU A 75 -4.34 2.44 25.36
C GLU A 75 -3.20 2.53 24.36
N ALA A 76 -3.09 1.57 23.45
CA ALA A 76 -2.15 1.62 22.35
C ALA A 76 -2.36 2.87 21.48
N VAL A 77 -3.62 3.20 21.16
CA VAL A 77 -3.93 4.42 20.40
C VAL A 77 -3.49 5.68 21.14
N ARG A 78 -3.72 5.77 22.46
CA ARG A 78 -3.30 6.93 23.25
C ARG A 78 -1.79 7.12 23.26
N VAL A 79 -1.02 6.05 23.44
CA VAL A 79 0.45 6.09 23.37
C VAL A 79 0.92 6.59 22.01
N LEU A 80 0.31 6.11 20.92
CA LEU A 80 0.64 6.57 19.58
C LEU A 80 0.35 8.06 19.39
N LEU A 81 -0.82 8.52 19.84
CA LEU A 81 -1.23 9.92 19.72
C LEU A 81 -0.34 10.86 20.54
N ASP A 82 0.05 10.45 21.75
CA ASP A 82 0.93 11.21 22.64
C ASP A 82 2.31 11.41 22.00
N VAL A 83 2.95 10.33 21.54
CA VAL A 83 4.31 10.41 20.95
C VAL A 83 4.31 11.14 19.60
N LEU A 84 3.24 11.02 18.81
CA LEU A 84 3.10 11.74 17.54
C LEU A 84 2.65 13.21 17.71
N ASP A 85 2.62 13.71 18.94
CA ASP A 85 2.20 15.07 19.31
C ASP A 85 0.83 15.46 18.70
N CYS A 86 -0.07 14.47 18.68
CA CYS A 86 -1.43 14.65 18.20
C CYS A 86 -2.29 15.08 19.39
N GLN A 87 -2.74 16.34 19.39
CA GLN A 87 -3.60 16.87 20.44
C GLN A 87 -4.83 15.98 20.63
N THR A 88 -4.86 15.26 21.75
CA THR A 88 -6.05 14.56 22.21
C THR A 88 -6.92 15.59 22.92
N GLY A 89 -8.08 15.91 22.34
CA GLY A 89 -9.08 16.69 23.06
C GLY A 89 -9.45 15.96 24.34
N HIS A 90 -8.84 16.35 25.47
CA HIS A 90 -9.12 15.80 26.78
C HIS A 90 -10.50 16.30 27.23
N GLY A 91 -11.56 15.68 26.72
CA GLY A 91 -12.92 15.93 27.11
C GLY A 91 -13.75 14.66 26.96
N GLU A 92 -14.69 14.45 27.89
CA GLU A 92 -15.62 13.30 27.87
C GLU A 92 -16.51 13.24 26.62
N ASN A 93 -16.50 14.29 25.79
CA ASN A 93 -17.10 14.29 24.48
C ASN A 93 -16.11 13.72 23.46
N GLN A 94 -16.51 12.63 22.79
CA GLN A 94 -15.88 11.95 21.67
C GLN A 94 -15.71 12.85 20.42
N ALA A 95 -15.16 14.05 20.59
CA ALA A 95 -14.88 14.94 19.49
C ALA A 95 -13.86 14.25 18.57
N PRO A 96 -14.04 14.34 17.24
CA PRO A 96 -13.05 13.83 16.30
C PRO A 96 -11.69 14.47 16.58
N LEU A 97 -10.64 13.66 16.59
CA LEU A 97 -9.26 14.13 16.58
C LEU A 97 -9.04 14.87 15.26
N SER A 98 -8.12 15.83 15.24
CA SER A 98 -7.68 16.50 14.01
C SER A 98 -6.28 16.00 13.66
N LEU A 99 -6.20 14.84 13.01
CA LEU A 99 -4.92 14.20 12.70
C LEU A 99 -4.31 14.75 11.41
N PRO A 100 -3.09 15.32 11.44
CA PRO A 100 -2.43 15.72 10.20
C PRO A 100 -2.18 14.49 9.31
N PRO A 101 -2.08 14.67 7.97
CA PRO A 101 -1.87 13.56 7.03
C PRO A 101 -0.72 12.62 7.40
N ARG A 102 0.40 13.18 7.85
CA ARG A 102 1.57 12.40 8.29
C ARG A 102 1.28 11.55 9.52
N ALA A 103 0.52 12.06 10.48
CA ALA A 103 0.18 11.30 11.69
C ALA A 103 -0.69 10.08 11.36
N ARG A 104 -1.62 10.20 10.39
CA ARG A 104 -2.45 9.06 9.94
C ARG A 104 -1.59 7.89 9.46
N VAL A 105 -0.57 8.17 8.64
CA VAL A 105 0.38 7.17 8.16
C VAL A 105 1.32 6.71 9.28
N GLY A 106 1.83 7.65 10.08
CA GLY A 106 2.72 7.36 11.20
C GLY A 106 2.10 6.36 12.19
N ILE A 107 0.82 6.53 12.55
CA ILE A 107 0.06 5.61 13.40
C ILE A 107 0.09 4.19 12.82
N ALA A 108 -0.17 4.03 11.51
CA ALA A 108 -0.16 2.72 10.85
C ALA A 108 1.23 2.08 10.90
N ILE A 109 2.28 2.86 10.60
CA ILE A 109 3.68 2.41 10.62
C ILE A 109 4.07 1.96 12.02
N SER A 110 3.81 2.79 13.03
CA SER A 110 4.18 2.52 14.41
C SER A 110 3.50 1.27 14.95
N TYR A 111 2.21 1.10 14.67
CA TYR A 111 1.50 -0.09 15.10
C TYR A 111 1.97 -1.36 14.37
N ALA A 112 2.30 -1.27 13.07
CA ALA A 112 2.86 -2.39 12.33
C ALA A 112 4.25 -2.80 12.85
N LEU A 113 5.12 -1.83 13.14
CA LEU A 113 6.42 -2.07 13.78
C LEU A 113 6.28 -2.72 15.15
N HIS A 114 5.32 -2.27 15.96
CA HIS A 114 5.05 -2.86 17.26
C HIS A 114 4.55 -4.32 17.13
N SER A 115 3.52 -4.54 16.32
CA SER A 115 2.85 -5.84 16.20
C SER A 115 3.67 -6.89 15.43
N GLN A 116 4.44 -6.49 14.42
CA GLN A 116 5.18 -7.41 13.55
C GLN A 116 6.65 -7.55 13.91
N ALA A 117 7.29 -6.47 14.36
CA ALA A 117 8.71 -6.47 14.72
C ALA A 117 8.98 -6.46 16.24
N GLY A 118 7.94 -6.47 17.07
CA GLY A 118 8.07 -6.59 18.53
C GLY A 118 8.67 -5.36 19.20
N LEU A 119 8.77 -4.22 18.50
CA LEU A 119 9.24 -2.98 19.10
C LEU A 119 8.27 -2.49 20.16
N SER A 120 8.76 -1.81 21.21
CA SER A 120 7.87 -1.11 22.12
C SER A 120 7.09 -0.03 21.35
N LEU A 121 5.84 0.17 21.73
CA LEU A 121 4.95 1.08 20.99
C LEU A 121 5.50 2.52 20.99
N ALA A 122 6.10 2.96 22.10
CA ALA A 122 6.77 4.25 22.19
C ALA A 122 7.95 4.38 21.21
N ASN A 123 8.81 3.36 21.10
CA ASN A 123 9.93 3.38 20.15
C ASN A 123 9.43 3.34 18.70
N ALA A 124 8.40 2.55 18.42
CA ALA A 124 7.79 2.48 17.09
C ALA A 124 7.12 3.81 16.69
N ALA A 125 6.49 4.50 17.63
CA ALA A 125 5.96 5.85 17.44
C ALA A 125 7.07 6.87 17.20
N ASP A 126 8.13 6.82 17.98
CA ASP A 126 9.28 7.71 17.85
C ASP A 126 10.02 7.52 16.51
N ILE A 127 10.14 6.28 16.01
CA ILE A 127 10.65 5.99 14.66
C ILE A 127 9.82 6.71 13.61
N ALA A 128 8.49 6.56 13.64
CA ALA A 128 7.61 7.18 12.65
C ALA A 128 7.63 8.72 12.73
N ALA A 129 7.65 9.27 13.94
CA ALA A 129 7.71 10.71 14.20
C ALA A 129 8.98 11.35 13.62
N LYS A 130 10.14 10.70 13.82
CA LYS A 130 11.44 11.20 13.36
C LYS A 130 11.78 10.82 11.92
N SER A 131 11.11 9.82 11.35
CA SER A 131 11.32 9.33 9.97
C SER A 131 10.29 9.93 9.00
N VAL A 132 10.17 11.25 8.99
CA VAL A 132 9.13 11.98 8.24
C VAL A 132 9.12 11.63 6.75
N LYS A 133 10.31 11.41 6.15
CA LYS A 133 10.45 11.04 4.72
C LYS A 133 9.70 9.76 4.36
N VAL A 134 9.66 8.77 5.26
CA VAL A 134 8.95 7.50 5.05
C VAL A 134 7.44 7.76 5.03
N SER A 135 6.95 8.52 6.01
CA SER A 135 5.54 8.86 6.10
C SER A 135 5.07 9.67 4.88
N ASP A 136 5.89 10.61 4.40
CA ASP A 136 5.59 11.40 3.20
C ASP A 136 5.54 10.56 1.93
N SER A 137 6.51 9.64 1.76
CA SER A 137 6.58 8.73 0.62
C SER A 137 5.36 7.81 0.55
N VAL A 138 5.04 7.15 1.66
CA VAL A 138 3.85 6.30 1.79
C VAL A 138 2.57 7.12 1.59
N LEU A 139 2.48 8.32 2.15
CA LEU A 139 1.31 9.19 2.02
C LEU A 139 1.07 9.60 0.56
N ALA A 140 2.13 9.90 -0.20
CA ALA A 140 2.01 10.30 -1.61
C ALA A 140 1.34 9.21 -2.47
N ALA A 141 1.65 7.95 -2.21
CA ALA A 141 0.99 6.82 -2.85
C ALA A 141 -0.41 6.52 -2.27
N LEU A 142 -0.59 6.71 -0.95
CA LEU A 142 -1.82 6.35 -0.24
C LEU A 142 -2.99 7.31 -0.51
N ASP A 143 -2.73 8.62 -0.48
CA ASP A 143 -3.69 9.69 -0.76
C ASP A 143 -3.33 10.31 -2.11
N PHE A 144 -3.39 9.49 -3.18
CA PHE A 144 -3.02 9.89 -4.53
C PHE A 144 -3.85 11.09 -5.03
N PHE A 145 -3.17 12.15 -5.45
CA PHE A 145 -3.74 13.31 -6.13
C PHE A 145 -2.98 13.57 -7.43
N PRO A 146 -3.49 13.16 -8.60
CA PRO A 146 -2.79 13.38 -9.84
C PRO A 146 -2.56 14.89 -10.05
N PRO A 147 -1.43 15.28 -10.67
CA PRO A 147 -1.20 16.68 -11.01
C PRO A 147 -2.35 17.19 -11.87
N ALA A 148 -2.79 18.42 -11.62
CA ALA A 148 -3.88 19.02 -12.39
C ALA A 148 -3.51 19.00 -13.88
N ASN A 149 -4.35 18.38 -14.70
CA ASN A 149 -4.15 18.38 -16.13
C ASN A 149 -4.28 19.84 -16.62
N PRO A 150 -3.24 20.44 -17.22
CA PRO A 150 -3.32 21.82 -17.70
C PRO A 150 -4.44 22.05 -18.72
N ASP A 151 -4.91 20.98 -19.38
CA ASP A 151 -5.98 21.03 -20.37
C ASP A 151 -7.40 20.87 -19.75
N SER A 152 -7.53 20.57 -18.46
CA SER A 152 -8.84 20.48 -17.81
C SER A 152 -9.29 21.86 -17.31
N VAL A 153 -10.36 22.37 -17.93
CA VAL A 153 -10.96 23.69 -17.60
C VAL A 153 -11.77 23.63 -16.28
N GLU A 154 -11.71 22.53 -15.53
CA GLU A 154 -12.39 22.41 -14.25
C GLU A 154 -11.62 23.18 -13.17
N SER A 155 -12.21 24.33 -12.80
CA SER A 155 -11.81 25.20 -11.70
C SER A 155 -11.24 24.41 -10.51
N SER A 156 -9.99 24.74 -10.18
CA SER A 156 -9.17 24.20 -9.08
C SER A 156 -9.80 24.27 -7.68
N ALA A 157 -11.02 24.81 -7.55
CA ALA A 157 -11.70 25.06 -6.28
C ALA A 157 -12.58 23.90 -5.76
N LYS A 158 -12.83 22.85 -6.57
CA LYS A 158 -13.59 21.67 -6.12
C LYS A 158 -12.95 20.39 -6.63
N ARG A 159 -11.74 20.08 -6.14
CA ARG A 159 -11.21 18.71 -6.24
C ARG A 159 -12.14 17.80 -5.43
N HIS A 160 -13.12 17.19 -6.09
CA HIS A 160 -13.98 16.20 -5.47
C HIS A 160 -13.11 15.00 -5.09
N TRP A 161 -13.05 14.66 -3.80
CA TRP A 161 -12.45 13.42 -3.30
C TRP A 161 -13.25 12.24 -3.86
N ARG A 162 -12.97 11.84 -5.09
CA ARG A 162 -13.53 10.62 -5.65
C ARG A 162 -12.48 9.53 -5.49
N ASP A 163 -12.86 8.50 -4.73
CA ASP A 163 -12.20 7.20 -4.67
C ASP A 163 -11.99 6.58 -6.09
N GLU A 164 -12.73 7.09 -7.08
CA GLU A 164 -12.61 6.74 -8.51
C GLU A 164 -11.25 7.07 -9.14
N SER A 165 -10.43 7.90 -8.51
CA SER A 165 -9.14 8.36 -9.03
C SER A 165 -7.92 7.65 -8.42
N ASP A 166 -8.09 6.75 -7.43
CA ASP A 166 -6.96 5.95 -6.95
C ASP A 166 -6.61 4.89 -8.00
N PRO A 167 -5.45 4.96 -8.68
CA PRO A 167 -5.08 3.98 -9.71
C PRO A 167 -4.81 2.60 -9.11
N PHE A 168 -4.49 2.53 -7.83
CA PHE A 168 -4.36 1.27 -7.08
C PHE A 168 -5.70 0.78 -6.56
N ALA A 169 -6.80 1.48 -6.86
CA ALA A 169 -8.15 1.01 -6.55
C ALA A 169 -8.46 -0.36 -7.18
N LEU A 170 -7.73 -0.77 -8.22
CA LEU A 170 -7.86 -2.13 -8.78
C LEU A 170 -7.46 -3.23 -7.79
N PHE A 171 -6.62 -2.90 -6.82
CA PHE A 171 -6.17 -3.79 -5.74
C PHE A 171 -7.07 -3.67 -4.49
N VAL A 172 -8.15 -2.86 -4.54
CA VAL A 172 -9.08 -2.59 -3.43
C VAL A 172 -9.65 -3.84 -2.77
N PRO A 173 -10.02 -4.94 -3.45
CA PRO A 173 -10.52 -6.11 -2.72
C PRO A 173 -9.47 -6.75 -1.80
N HIS A 174 -8.17 -6.47 -2.03
CA HIS A 174 -7.05 -7.15 -1.39
C HIS A 174 -5.99 -6.14 -0.92
N ALA A 175 -6.34 -5.25 -0.01
CA ALA A 175 -5.37 -4.28 0.52
C ALA A 175 -4.40 -4.84 1.56
N ASP A 176 -4.52 -6.13 1.81
CA ASP A 176 -3.59 -7.05 2.43
C ASP A 176 -2.61 -7.68 1.41
N GLU A 177 -2.79 -7.41 0.11
CA GLU A 177 -1.92 -7.89 -0.95
C GLU A 177 -0.71 -6.97 -1.14
N GLU A 178 0.46 -7.60 -1.09
CA GLU A 178 1.71 -6.93 -1.40
C GLU A 178 1.74 -6.50 -2.87
N LEU A 179 2.13 -5.25 -3.08
CA LEU A 179 2.39 -4.67 -4.39
C LEU A 179 3.89 -4.38 -4.47
N PRO A 180 4.72 -5.38 -4.81
CA PRO A 180 6.17 -5.28 -4.66
C PRO A 180 6.79 -4.13 -5.47
N GLY A 181 6.13 -3.70 -6.55
CA GLY A 181 6.53 -2.56 -7.38
C GLY A 181 6.39 -1.19 -6.70
N VAL A 182 5.59 -1.08 -5.65
CA VAL A 182 5.25 0.20 -4.97
C VAL A 182 5.37 0.14 -3.45
N ASP A 183 5.39 -1.05 -2.86
CA ASP A 183 5.42 -1.21 -1.41
C ASP A 183 6.79 -0.87 -0.83
N GLU A 184 6.75 -0.11 0.25
CA GLU A 184 7.90 0.27 1.04
C GLU A 184 7.94 -0.55 2.33
N TYR A 185 9.15 -0.80 2.81
CA TYR A 185 9.41 -1.63 3.97
C TYR A 185 10.33 -0.93 4.96
N LEU A 186 10.10 -1.17 6.25
CA LEU A 186 11.08 -0.91 7.29
C LEU A 186 11.64 -2.24 7.77
N ASP A 187 12.95 -2.40 7.64
CA ASP A 187 13.66 -3.56 8.15
C ASP A 187 14.24 -3.24 9.53
N VAL A 188 13.86 -4.05 10.52
CA VAL A 188 14.38 -4.03 11.89
C VAL A 188 15.43 -5.13 12.00
N ILE A 189 16.69 -4.73 12.23
CA ILE A 189 17.84 -5.64 12.32
C ILE A 189 18.38 -5.61 13.74
N ASP A 190 18.59 -6.80 14.33
CA ASP A 190 19.04 -6.97 15.72
C ASP A 190 18.20 -6.16 16.73
N ASP A 191 16.89 -6.05 16.50
CA ASP A 191 15.91 -5.33 17.32
C ASP A 191 16.21 -3.83 17.55
N ARG A 192 17.19 -3.28 16.83
CA ARG A 192 17.73 -1.93 17.10
C ARG A 192 17.98 -1.11 15.87
N ARG A 193 18.32 -1.71 14.74
CA ARG A 193 18.74 -0.99 13.53
C ARG A 193 17.57 -0.88 12.57
N ILE A 194 17.26 0.34 12.15
CA ILE A 194 16.14 0.62 11.24
C ILE A 194 16.68 1.00 9.86
N VAL A 195 16.28 0.23 8.86
CA VAL A 195 16.60 0.47 7.45
C VAL A 195 15.29 0.67 6.69
N TRP A 196 15.20 1.72 5.88
CA TRP A 196 14.08 1.93 4.97
C TRP A 196 14.42 1.35 3.62
N ARG A 197 13.57 0.46 3.11
CA ARG A 197 13.73 -0.18 1.81
C ARG A 197 12.53 0.20 0.94
N LYS A 198 12.80 0.82 -0.19
CA LYS A 198 11.78 1.32 -1.11
C LYS A 198 12.08 0.94 -2.55
N PRO A 199 11.07 0.83 -3.42
CA PRO A 199 11.29 0.65 -4.85
C PRO A 199 12.15 1.80 -5.41
N ARG A 200 13.04 1.49 -6.35
CA ARG A 200 13.83 2.51 -7.06
C ARG A 200 12.95 3.39 -7.95
N CYS A 201 11.92 2.79 -8.54
CA CYS A 201 10.90 3.51 -9.29
C CYS A 201 9.98 4.26 -8.31
N ASP A 202 9.62 5.49 -8.65
CA ASP A 202 8.68 6.26 -7.85
C ASP A 202 7.27 5.69 -7.99
N ALA A 203 6.69 5.25 -6.86
CA ALA A 203 5.34 4.71 -6.80
C ALA A 203 4.28 5.73 -7.24
N TYR A 204 4.51 7.02 -6.97
CA TYR A 204 3.62 8.10 -7.37
C TYR A 204 3.67 8.36 -8.88
N GLU A 205 4.85 8.26 -9.52
CA GLU A 205 4.95 8.34 -10.98
C GLU A 205 4.21 7.19 -11.65
N LEU A 206 4.35 5.97 -11.10
CA LEU A 206 3.63 4.80 -11.60
C LEU A 206 2.10 4.96 -11.46
N ALA A 207 1.67 5.55 -10.35
CA ALA A 207 0.27 5.90 -10.11
C ALA A 207 -0.23 6.92 -11.15
N CYS A 208 0.55 7.97 -11.43
CA CYS A 208 0.23 8.96 -12.46
C CYS A 208 0.10 8.34 -13.86
N ASP A 209 1.00 7.42 -14.22
CA ASP A 209 0.93 6.71 -15.50
C ASP A 209 -0.35 5.87 -15.63
N LEU A 210 -0.72 5.15 -14.57
CA LEU A 210 -1.94 4.34 -14.53
C LEU A 210 -3.20 5.20 -14.62
N ASP A 211 -3.26 6.32 -13.90
CA ASP A 211 -4.37 7.26 -13.97
C ASP A 211 -4.51 7.87 -15.37
N ARG A 212 -3.41 8.37 -15.94
CA ARG A 212 -3.34 8.91 -17.32
C ARG A 212 -3.84 7.90 -18.35
N LEU A 213 -3.40 6.64 -18.25
CA LEU A 213 -3.77 5.59 -19.20
C LEU A 213 -5.22 5.11 -19.00
N SER A 214 -5.68 5.01 -17.76
CA SER A 214 -7.09 4.75 -17.44
C SER A 214 -8.00 5.81 -18.06
N ASP A 215 -7.61 7.08 -17.93
CA ASP A 215 -8.29 8.22 -18.54
C ASP A 215 -8.30 8.19 -20.06
N ALA A 216 -7.15 7.91 -20.67
CA ALA A 216 -7.04 7.78 -22.12
C ALA A 216 -7.94 6.63 -22.62
N MET A 217 -7.91 5.47 -21.96
CA MET A 217 -8.76 4.33 -22.29
C MET A 217 -10.25 4.61 -22.15
N ARG A 218 -10.66 5.47 -21.20
CA ARG A 218 -12.06 5.91 -21.05
C ARG A 218 -12.53 6.74 -22.25
N ARG A 219 -11.63 7.53 -22.85
CA ARG A 219 -11.93 8.37 -24.03
C ARG A 219 -11.82 7.57 -25.32
N GLU A 220 -10.79 6.75 -25.42
CA GLU A 220 -10.46 5.96 -26.60
C GLU A 220 -9.99 4.57 -26.16
N ASN A 221 -10.82 3.55 -26.39
CA ASN A 221 -10.49 2.19 -26.01
C ASN A 221 -9.77 1.45 -27.16
N SER A 222 -8.50 1.81 -27.41
CA SER A 222 -7.67 1.18 -28.45
C SER A 222 -6.83 0.01 -27.90
N PRO A 223 -6.50 -1.01 -28.72
CA PRO A 223 -5.64 -2.11 -28.29
C PRO A 223 -4.23 -1.66 -27.84
N ALA A 224 -3.69 -0.61 -28.46
CA ALA A 224 -2.37 -0.07 -28.08
C ALA A 224 -2.38 0.55 -26.67
N LEU A 225 -3.43 1.30 -26.32
CA LEU A 225 -3.59 1.86 -24.97
C LEU A 225 -3.83 0.76 -23.93
N GLN A 226 -4.56 -0.30 -24.29
CA GLN A 226 -4.71 -1.47 -23.42
C GLN A 226 -3.37 -2.17 -23.14
N GLU A 227 -2.53 -2.32 -24.16
CA GLU A 227 -1.21 -2.92 -24.01
C GLU A 227 -0.29 -2.06 -23.13
N GLU A 228 -0.25 -0.75 -23.35
CA GLU A 228 0.50 0.19 -22.50
C GLU A 228 0.01 0.14 -21.05
N TYR A 229 -1.31 0.16 -20.83
CA TYR A 229 -1.90 0.05 -19.50
C TYR A 229 -1.53 -1.25 -18.77
N LEU A 230 -1.61 -2.39 -19.47
CA LEU A 230 -1.24 -3.68 -18.92
C LEU A 230 0.27 -3.80 -18.63
N ALA A 231 1.11 -3.18 -19.46
CA ALA A 231 2.55 -3.11 -19.22
C ALA A 231 2.88 -2.28 -17.97
N VAL A 232 2.19 -1.17 -17.74
CA VAL A 232 2.35 -0.39 -16.50
C VAL A 232 1.82 -1.16 -15.28
N LEU A 233 0.68 -1.85 -15.41
CA LEU A 233 0.16 -2.70 -14.33
C LEU A 233 1.09 -3.89 -13.99
N SER A 234 1.79 -4.47 -14.96
CA SER A 234 2.74 -5.56 -14.66
C SER A 234 3.88 -5.09 -13.77
N ARG A 235 4.37 -3.86 -13.97
CA ARG A 235 5.43 -3.25 -13.14
C ARG A 235 5.04 -3.12 -11.67
N VAL A 236 3.76 -2.95 -11.34
CA VAL A 236 3.26 -2.94 -9.95
C VAL A 236 3.44 -4.30 -9.28
N ARG A 237 3.37 -5.39 -10.06
CA ARG A 237 3.40 -6.78 -9.60
C ARG A 237 4.76 -7.44 -9.69
N GLU A 238 5.66 -6.89 -10.50
CA GLU A 238 7.02 -7.37 -10.61
C GLU A 238 7.81 -7.07 -9.33
N PRO A 239 8.71 -7.97 -8.90
CA PRO A 239 9.63 -7.66 -7.81
C PRO A 239 10.38 -6.36 -8.11
N ALA A 240 10.24 -5.35 -7.25
CA ALA A 240 10.96 -4.10 -7.45
C ALA A 240 12.46 -4.30 -7.25
N ASP A 241 13.25 -3.61 -8.07
CA ASP A 241 14.61 -3.25 -7.70
C ASP A 241 14.53 -2.24 -6.55
N GLN A 242 14.88 -2.68 -5.35
CA GLN A 242 14.72 -1.90 -4.13
C GLN A 242 16.04 -1.29 -3.69
N VAL A 243 15.97 -0.04 -3.26
CA VAL A 243 17.07 0.67 -2.62
C VAL A 243 16.86 0.69 -1.11
N ALA A 244 17.96 0.61 -0.36
CA ALA A 244 17.95 0.63 1.09
C ALA A 244 18.66 1.88 1.63
N GLU A 245 18.01 2.58 2.56
CA GLU A 245 18.49 3.78 3.23
C GLU A 245 18.61 3.50 4.74
N TRP A 246 19.77 3.78 5.32
CA TRP A 246 19.99 3.64 6.76
C TRP A 246 19.28 4.78 7.51
N MET A 247 18.31 4.45 8.36
CA MET A 247 17.47 5.46 9.02
C MET A 247 17.96 5.83 10.41
N GLY A 248 18.50 4.86 11.16
CA GLY A 248 19.00 5.10 12.51
C GLY A 248 18.86 3.91 13.44
N MET A 249 19.09 4.16 14.73
CA MET A 249 19.12 3.12 15.76
C MET A 249 18.17 3.42 16.92
N VAL A 250 17.47 2.39 17.39
CA VAL A 250 16.70 2.39 18.62
C VAL A 250 17.63 2.06 19.79
N GLY A 251 17.66 2.94 20.79
CA GLY A 251 18.34 2.72 22.07
C GLY A 251 17.37 2.92 23.24
N ASP A 252 17.93 2.96 24.44
CA ASP A 252 17.14 3.10 25.68
C ASP A 252 16.43 4.47 25.77
N ASP A 253 17.00 5.51 25.15
CA ASP A 253 16.43 6.87 25.09
C ASP A 253 15.53 7.08 23.85
N GLY A 254 15.11 6.01 23.18
CA GLY A 254 14.30 6.06 21.96
C GLY A 254 15.11 5.98 20.67
N PHE A 255 14.48 6.38 19.56
CA PHE A 255 15.05 6.33 18.22
C PHE A 255 16.00 7.52 17.95
N ARG A 256 17.20 7.18 17.49
CA ARG A 256 18.26 8.12 17.12
C ARG A 256 18.43 8.08 15.60
N PRO A 257 17.83 9.03 14.84
CA PRO A 257 17.97 9.08 13.39
C PRO A 257 19.42 9.36 13.01
N VAL A 258 19.80 8.92 11.81
CA VAL A 258 21.12 9.22 11.25
C VAL A 258 21.24 10.73 11.08
N PRO A 259 22.30 11.35 11.61
CA PRO A 259 22.56 12.76 11.35
C PRO A 259 22.71 13.01 9.85
N ASP A 260 22.06 14.04 9.31
CA ASP A 260 22.00 14.37 7.87
C ASP A 260 23.40 14.47 7.21
N ARG A 261 24.45 14.72 8.00
CA ARG A 261 25.86 14.74 7.57
C ARG A 261 26.49 13.38 7.25
N PHE A 262 25.79 12.27 7.50
CA PHE A 262 26.26 10.90 7.25
C PHE A 262 25.50 10.20 6.12
N THR A 263 24.73 10.93 5.32
CA THR A 263 24.14 10.39 4.07
C THR A 263 25.19 9.70 3.19
N ASP A 264 26.44 10.16 3.24
CA ASP A 264 27.57 9.61 2.47
C ASP A 264 28.38 8.51 3.20
N VAL A 265 28.21 8.41 4.53
CA VAL A 265 28.93 7.45 5.37
C VAL A 265 27.90 6.59 6.09
N THR A 266 27.17 5.80 5.30
CA THR A 266 26.66 4.52 5.79
C THR A 266 27.83 3.77 6.41
N PRO A 267 27.80 3.40 7.70
CA PRO A 267 28.79 2.48 8.25
C PRO A 267 28.62 1.13 7.53
N PHE A 268 29.40 0.95 6.47
CA PHE A 268 29.62 -0.29 5.72
C PHE A 268 28.37 -1.12 5.37
N LEU A 269 27.46 -0.55 4.58
CA LEU A 269 26.67 -1.31 3.59
C LEU A 269 27.25 -1.08 2.18
N ARG A 270 28.59 -0.95 2.07
CA ARG A 270 29.33 -0.57 0.85
C ARG A 270 29.47 -1.67 -0.21
N HIS A 271 28.76 -2.78 -0.07
CA HIS A 271 28.47 -3.61 -1.22
C HIS A 271 27.05 -3.28 -1.61
N GLY A 272 26.90 -2.61 -2.75
CA GLY A 272 25.60 -2.56 -3.41
C GLY A 272 25.05 -3.97 -3.39
N ILE A 273 24.00 -4.16 -2.60
CA ILE A 273 23.20 -5.36 -2.66
C ILE A 273 22.46 -5.17 -3.98
N GLU A 274 23.13 -5.51 -5.08
CA GLU A 274 22.42 -6.16 -6.16
C GLU A 274 21.69 -7.31 -5.47
N LEU A 275 20.38 -7.14 -5.27
CA LEU A 275 19.45 -8.20 -4.96
C LEU A 275 19.42 -9.15 -6.18
N THR A 276 20.58 -9.65 -6.60
CA THR A 276 20.68 -10.82 -7.46
C THR A 276 20.15 -11.98 -6.65
N SER A 277 19.43 -12.87 -7.33
CA SER A 277 18.49 -13.85 -6.80
C SER A 277 19.03 -14.91 -5.82
N ASP A 278 20.22 -14.74 -5.27
CA ASP A 278 20.82 -15.64 -4.31
C ASP A 278 20.84 -14.99 -2.92
N GLY A 279 19.69 -15.08 -2.24
CA GLY A 279 19.47 -14.63 -0.85
C GLY A 279 20.27 -15.38 0.24
N SER A 280 21.48 -15.86 -0.06
CA SER A 280 22.23 -16.79 0.80
C SER A 280 23.33 -16.13 1.65
N TYR A 281 23.92 -15.01 1.22
CA TYR A 281 25.10 -14.45 1.92
C TYR A 281 24.81 -13.36 2.96
N CYS A 282 23.76 -12.53 2.79
CA CYS A 282 23.39 -11.52 3.80
C CYS A 282 22.53 -12.08 4.95
N ALA A 283 21.96 -13.28 4.80
CA ALA A 283 21.19 -13.94 5.84
C ALA A 283 22.06 -14.48 7.01
N GLN A 284 23.40 -14.40 6.90
CA GLN A 284 24.31 -15.08 7.83
C GLN A 284 25.04 -14.17 8.82
N THR A 285 24.95 -12.84 8.70
CA THR A 285 25.74 -11.91 9.56
C THR A 285 24.94 -11.19 10.63
N TYR A 286 23.60 -11.17 10.52
CA TYR A 286 22.71 -10.59 11.51
C TYR A 286 21.70 -11.66 11.95
N PRO A 287 21.68 -12.07 13.23
CA PRO A 287 20.87 -13.18 13.70
C PRO A 287 19.36 -12.95 13.53
N THR A 288 18.88 -11.70 13.47
CA THR A 288 17.46 -11.39 13.23
C THR A 288 17.26 -10.18 12.32
N ARG A 289 16.51 -10.36 11.23
CA ARG A 289 15.98 -9.27 10.39
C ARG A 289 14.47 -9.49 10.21
N ILE A 290 13.68 -8.52 10.66
CA ILE A 290 12.23 -8.49 10.46
C ILE A 290 11.92 -7.38 9.47
N SER A 291 11.18 -7.70 8.40
CA SER A 291 10.79 -6.74 7.38
C SER A 291 9.31 -6.42 7.52
N VAL A 292 8.97 -5.14 7.74
CA VAL A 292 7.59 -4.68 7.94
C VAL A 292 7.15 -3.88 6.72
N ASN A 293 6.10 -4.32 6.02
CA ASN A 293 5.54 -3.62 4.87
C ASN A 293 4.69 -2.42 5.34
N VAL A 294 5.28 -1.23 5.29
CA VAL A 294 4.66 -0.01 5.82
C VAL A 294 3.61 0.57 4.88
N SER A 295 3.79 0.42 3.56
CA SER A 295 2.78 0.81 2.58
C SER A 295 1.51 -0.02 2.75
N LEU A 296 1.66 -1.34 2.95
CA LEU A 296 0.54 -2.24 3.17
C LEU A 296 -0.19 -1.94 4.48
N ALA A 297 0.55 -1.68 5.57
CA ALA A 297 -0.04 -1.32 6.85
C ALA A 297 -0.91 -0.05 6.74
N ALA A 298 -0.40 0.98 6.06
CA ALA A 298 -1.13 2.23 5.85
C ALA A 298 -2.36 2.05 4.95
N ARG A 299 -2.25 1.29 3.85
CA ARG A 299 -3.37 0.94 2.96
C ARG A 299 -4.47 0.16 3.71
N SER A 300 -4.06 -0.83 4.51
CA SER A 300 -4.96 -1.63 5.34
C SER A 300 -5.70 -0.78 6.37
N MET A 301 -4.99 0.08 7.10
CA MET A 301 -5.59 0.98 8.08
C MET A 301 -6.59 1.93 7.43
N LYS A 302 -6.20 2.65 6.38
CA LYS A 302 -7.09 3.57 5.63
C LYS A 302 -8.39 2.88 5.27
N ARG A 303 -8.33 1.67 4.72
CA ARG A 303 -9.54 0.95 4.29
C ARG A 303 -10.46 0.57 5.42
N ARG A 304 -9.94 0.09 6.55
CA ARG A 304 -10.78 -0.23 7.71
C ARG A 304 -11.46 1.02 8.24
N VAL A 305 -10.76 2.17 8.27
CA VAL A 305 -11.37 3.47 8.58
C VAL A 305 -12.52 3.79 7.60
N LEU A 306 -12.32 3.54 6.31
CA LEU A 306 -13.36 3.70 5.28
C LEU A 306 -14.52 2.69 5.39
N GLY A 307 -14.47 1.76 6.35
CA GLY A 307 -15.47 0.70 6.52
C GLY A 307 -15.36 -0.45 5.52
N LEU A 308 -14.24 -0.52 4.81
CA LEU A 308 -14.00 -1.56 3.83
C LEU A 308 -13.31 -2.76 4.48
N SER A 309 -13.68 -3.96 4.04
CA SER A 309 -13.04 -5.18 4.48
C SER A 309 -11.58 -5.25 4.01
N VAL A 310 -10.72 -5.78 4.87
CA VAL A 310 -9.34 -6.18 4.58
C VAL A 310 -9.26 -7.65 4.95
N THR A 311 -9.47 -8.54 3.99
CA THR A 311 -9.43 -9.99 4.19
C THR A 311 -8.07 -10.50 3.79
N GLY A 312 -7.33 -11.15 4.69
CA GLY A 312 -6.06 -11.83 4.33
C GLY A 312 -6.27 -12.83 3.19
N PRO A 313 -5.26 -13.16 2.35
CA PRO A 313 -5.45 -14.00 1.17
C PRO A 313 -5.79 -15.46 1.52
N LEU A 314 -5.69 -15.81 2.80
CA LEU A 314 -5.93 -17.13 3.38
C LEU A 314 -7.05 -17.14 4.44
N GLU A 315 -7.60 -15.98 4.79
CA GLU A 315 -8.78 -15.90 5.63
C GLU A 315 -10.00 -15.95 4.71
N GLY A 316 -10.36 -17.17 4.29
CA GLY A 316 -11.70 -17.40 3.74
C GLY A 316 -12.75 -16.80 4.69
N PRO A 317 -13.89 -16.30 4.18
CA PRO A 317 -14.90 -15.69 5.04
C PRO A 317 -15.21 -16.69 6.14
N ALA A 318 -14.87 -16.32 7.38
CA ALA A 318 -15.18 -17.14 8.54
C ALA A 318 -16.65 -17.52 8.41
N ALA A 319 -16.90 -18.83 8.24
CA ALA A 319 -18.23 -19.35 8.17
C ALA A 319 -18.98 -18.74 9.36
N SER A 320 -20.01 -17.96 9.04
CA SER A 320 -20.93 -17.36 10.01
C SER A 320 -21.19 -18.39 11.11
N PRO A 321 -21.08 -18.01 12.40
CA PRO A 321 -21.30 -18.95 13.49
C PRO A 321 -22.66 -19.62 13.30
N PRO A 322 -22.77 -20.94 13.52
CA PRO A 322 -24.04 -21.65 13.34
C PRO A 322 -25.08 -20.98 14.23
N CYS A 323 -26.14 -20.45 13.60
CA CYS A 323 -27.29 -19.89 14.27
C CYS A 323 -27.86 -20.95 15.24
N PRO A 324 -27.86 -20.74 16.56
CA PRO A 324 -28.30 -21.74 17.50
C PRO A 324 -29.80 -21.59 17.70
N GLU A 325 -30.61 -21.82 16.66
CA GLU A 325 -32.07 -21.83 16.82
C GLU A 325 -32.73 -22.63 15.69
N ARG A 326 -32.97 -23.92 15.95
CA ARG A 326 -34.17 -24.72 15.58
C ARG A 326 -33.87 -26.21 15.68
N LEU A 327 -33.70 -26.69 16.92
CA LEU A 327 -34.07 -28.06 17.26
C LEU A 327 -35.43 -27.99 17.95
N THR A 328 -36.50 -28.03 17.14
CA THR A 328 -37.82 -28.47 17.60
C THR A 328 -38.68 -28.80 16.39
N ARG A 329 -39.26 -30.01 16.42
CA ARG A 329 -40.20 -30.62 15.46
C ARG A 329 -39.47 -31.13 14.21
N TRP A 330 -39.43 -32.43 13.91
CA TRP A 330 -40.50 -33.43 13.97
C TRP A 330 -39.94 -34.83 14.23
N LEU A 331 -40.83 -35.68 14.75
CA LEU A 331 -40.84 -37.14 14.86
C LEU A 331 -39.85 -37.91 13.96
#